data_AF-A0A8T4RBD1-F1
#
_entry.id   AF-A0A8T4RBD1-F1
#
_cell.length_a   1.000
_cell.length_b   1.000
_cell.length_c   1.000
_cell.angle_alpha   90.00
_cell.angle_beta   90.00
_cell.angle_gamma   90.00
#
_symmetry.space_group_name_H-M   'P 1'
#
loop_
_entity.id
_entity.type
_entity.pdbx_description
1 polymer ?
#
loop_
_entity_poly.entity_id
_entity_poly.type
_entity_poly.pdbx_seq_one_letter_code
_entity_poly.pdbx_strand_id
1 'polypeptide(L)' 'MVITSKSKKIIIIDTSSLLSAVEWKIDLFSQLEKVCDFSYQTAVLQASLDELERIKSTADG' A
#
# COMPACT_ATOMS: atom_id res chain seq x y z
N MET A 1 -12.12 28.60 15.60
CA MET A 1 -11.42 27.35 15.23
C MET A 1 -12.24 26.68 14.14
N VAL A 2 -11.82 26.81 12.88
CA VAL A 2 -12.53 26.19 11.76
C VAL A 2 -11.98 24.77 11.61
N ILE A 3 -12.79 23.76 11.94
CA ILE A 3 -12.44 22.36 11.67
C ILE A 3 -12.94 22.05 10.26
N THR A 4 -12.08 22.24 9.25
CA THR A 4 -12.38 21.76 7.90
C THR A 4 -12.01 20.28 7.80
N SER A 5 -12.98 19.38 7.88
CA SER A 5 -12.76 17.96 7.59
C SER A 5 -12.65 17.77 6.08
N LYS A 6 -11.42 17.70 5.54
CA LYS A 6 -11.18 17.24 4.16
C LYS A 6 -11.57 15.76 4.08
N SER A 7 -12.37 15.36 3.08
CA SER A 7 -12.67 13.95 2.81
C SER A 7 -11.38 13.16 2.65
N LYS A 8 -11.23 12.08 3.42
CA LYS A 8 -10.03 11.24 3.43
C LYS A 8 -9.99 10.44 2.13
N LYS A 9 -8.88 10.51 1.37
CA LYS A 9 -8.70 9.69 0.18
C LYS A 9 -8.31 8.27 0.57
N ILE A 10 -8.70 7.28 -0.24
CA ILE A 10 -8.26 5.89 -0.07
C ILE A 10 -7.26 5.59 -1.18
N ILE A 11 -6.06 5.17 -0.78
CA ILE A 11 -5.03 4.66 -1.67
C ILE A 11 -5.14 3.14 -1.63
N ILE A 12 -5.57 2.54 -2.73
CA ILE A 12 -5.61 1.09 -2.88
C ILE A 12 -4.25 0.66 -3.41
N ILE A 13 -3.57 -0.22 -2.67
CA ILE A 13 -2.27 -0.76 -3.04
C ILE A 13 -2.51 -2.15 -3.64
N ASP A 14 -2.07 -2.32 -4.88
CA ASP A 14 -2.13 -3.57 -5.61
C ASP A 14 -0.94 -4.50 -5.25
N THR A 15 -1.10 -5.81 -5.51
CA THR A 15 -0.07 -6.84 -5.39
C THR A 15 1.22 -6.40 -6.11
N SER A 16 1.13 -5.88 -7.33
CA SER A 16 2.31 -5.47 -8.12
C SER A 16 3.13 -4.37 -7.45
N SER A 17 2.45 -3.44 -6.77
CA SER A 17 3.10 -2.35 -6.04
C SER A 17 3.79 -2.86 -4.77
N LEU A 18 3.18 -3.82 -4.07
CA LEU A 18 3.77 -4.48 -2.91
C LEU A 18 5.01 -5.30 -3.30
N LEU A 19 4.93 -6.08 -4.38
CA LEU A 19 6.06 -6.85 -4.91
C LEU A 19 7.21 -5.92 -5.32
N SER A 20 6.90 -4.84 -6.03
CA SER A 20 7.90 -3.83 -6.41
C SER A 20 8.54 -3.20 -5.18
N ALA A 21 7.76 -2.84 -4.15
CA ALA A 21 8.31 -2.27 -2.92
C ALA A 21 9.33 -3.21 -2.25
N VAL A 22 9.06 -4.52 -2.26
CA VAL A 22 10.00 -5.53 -1.74
C VAL A 22 11.23 -5.66 -2.63
N GLU A 23 11.06 -5.79 -3.95
CA GLU A 23 12.15 -5.95 -4.93
C GLU A 23 13.15 -4.79 -4.85
N TRP A 24 12.64 -3.56 -4.80
CA TRP A 24 13.43 -2.34 -4.75
C TRP A 24 13.83 -1.94 -3.32
N LYS A 25 13.45 -2.74 -2.30
CA LYS A 25 13.70 -2.46 -0.87
C LYS A 25 13.23 -1.06 -0.45
N ILE A 26 12.06 -0.65 -0.95
CA ILE A 26 11.43 0.64 -0.69
C ILE A 26 10.45 0.49 0.47
N ASP A 27 10.57 1.35 1.47
CA ASP A 27 9.50 1.56 2.43
C ASP A 27 8.38 2.40 1.80
N LEU A 28 7.39 1.70 1.25
CA LEU A 28 6.26 2.31 0.54
C LEU A 28 5.50 3.31 1.42
N PHE A 29 5.31 3.02 2.72
CA PHE A 29 4.53 3.88 3.62
C PHE A 29 5.27 5.19 3.89
N SER A 30 6.58 5.12 4.16
CA SER A 30 7.41 6.31 4.30
C SER A 30 7.46 7.16 3.03
N GLN A 31 7.37 6.56 1.83
CA GLN A 31 7.30 7.32 0.59
C GLN A 31 5.95 8.01 0.40
N LEU A 32 4.84 7.33 0.72
CA LEU A 32 3.50 7.92 0.68
C LEU A 32 3.39 9.12 1.62
N GLU A 33 3.97 9.05 2.82
CA GLU A 33 4.03 10.18 3.75
C GLU A 33 4.79 11.39 3.18
N LYS A 34 5.82 11.16 2.37
CA LYS A 34 6.61 12.24 1.75
C LYS A 34 5.92 12.89 0.55
N VAL A 35 5.20 12.11 -0.26
CA VAL A 35 4.66 12.57 -1.55
C VAL A 35 3.19 12.98 -1.49
N CYS A 36 2.42 12.48 -0.52
CA CYS A 36 1.00 12.80 -0.40
C CYS A 36 0.78 13.98 0.56
N ASP A 37 0.39 15.14 0.02
CA ASP A 37 0.06 16.36 0.77
C ASP A 37 -1.42 16.44 1.21
N PHE A 38 -2.09 15.29 1.24
CA PHE A 38 -3.51 15.17 1.58
C PHE A 38 -3.74 14.06 2.62
N SER A 39 -4.84 14.15 3.37
CA SER A 39 -5.21 13.08 4.31
C SER A 39 -5.65 11.83 3.56
N TYR A 40 -5.01 10.69 3.86
CA TYR A 40 -5.28 9.42 3.19
C TYR A 40 -5.34 8.22 4.15
N GLN A 41 -5.94 7.14 3.68
CA GLN A 41 -5.82 5.78 4.23
C GLN A 41 -5.28 4.87 3.15
N THR A 42 -4.45 3.91 3.55
CA THR A 42 -4.05 2.81 2.69
C THR A 42 -5.02 1.65 2.87
N ALA A 43 -5.37 1.00 1.77
CA ALA A 43 -6.12 -0.24 1.75
C ALA A 43 -5.44 -1.23 0.81
N VAL A 44 -5.54 -2.51 1.11
CA VAL A 44 -5.12 -3.61 0.23
C VAL A 44 -6.33 -4.50 0.03
N LEU A 45 -6.53 -4.99 -1.20
CA LEU A 45 -7.61 -5.95 -1.45
C LEU A 45 -7.23 -7.30 -0.83
N GLN A 46 -8.19 -8.01 -0.25
CA GLN A 46 -7.95 -9.35 0.28
C GLN A 46 -7.36 -10.28 -0.80
N ALA A 47 -7.88 -10.20 -2.02
CA ALA A 47 -7.37 -10.97 -3.16
C ALA A 47 -5.87 -10.71 -3.44
N SER A 48 -5.37 -9.49 -3.21
CA SER A 48 -3.95 -9.16 -3.34
C SER A 48 -3.11 -9.80 -2.24
N LEU A 49 -3.63 -9.90 -1.01
CA LEU A 49 -2.98 -10.63 0.07
C LEU A 49 -2.92 -12.14 -0.25
N ASP A 50 -4.03 -12.70 -0.75
CA ASP A 50 -4.12 -14.12 -1.12
C ASP A 50 -3.12 -14.47 -2.24
N GLU A 51 -2.92 -13.55 -3.20
CA GLU A 51 -1.92 -13.71 -4.27
C GLU A 51 -0.49 -13.71 -3.71
N LEU A 52 -0.17 -12.79 -2.80
CA LEU A 52 1.14 -12.75 -2.15
C LEU A 52 1.44 -14.03 -1.35
N GLU A 53 0.44 -14.60 -0.66
CA GLU A 53 0.59 -15.87 0.05
C GLU A 53 0.90 -17.05 -0.88
N ARG A 54 0.28 -17.07 -2.08
CA ARG A 54 0.58 -18.09 -3.10
C ARG A 54 2.00 -17.96 -3.66
N ILE A 55 2.45 -16.72 -3.90
CA ILE A 55 3.82 -16.45 -4.35
C ILE A 55 4.82 -16.92 -3.31
N LYS A 56 4.60 -16.60 -2.03
CA LYS A 56 5.44 -17.07 -0.92
C LYS A 56 5.54 -18.59 -0.89
N SER A 57 4.41 -19.28 -1.01
CA SER A 57 4.34 -20.74 -0.97
C SER A 57 5.05 -21.43 -2.14
N THR A 58 5.29 -20.72 -3.24
CA THR A 58 5.97 -21.26 -4.43
C THR A 58 7.48 -21.01 -4.40
N ALA A 59 7.95 -20.01 -3.65
CA ALA A 59 9.37 -19.66 -3.54
C ALA A 59 10.16 -20.54 -2.55
N ASP A 60 9.46 -21.30 -1.69
CA ASP A 60 10.04 -22.19 -0.69
C ASP A 60 10.16 -23.66 -1.19
N GLY A 61 10.05 -23.90 -2.50
CA GLY A 61 10.13 -25.22 -3.16
C GLY A 61 11.38 -25.44 -3.99
#